data_AF-A0A9P4GFH2-F1
#
_entry.id   AF-A0A9P4GFH2-F1
#
_cell.length_a   1.000
_cell.length_b   1.000
_cell.length_c   1.000
_cell.angle_alpha   90.00
_cell.angle_beta   90.00
_cell.angle_gamma   90.00
#
_symmetry.space_group_name_H-M   'P 1'
#
loop_
_entity.id
_entity.type
_entity.pdbx_description
1 polymer ?
#
loop_
_entity_poly.entity_id
_entity_poly.type
_entity_poly.pdbx_seq_one_letter_code
_entity_poly.pdbx_strand_id
1 'polypeptide(L)'
;MASLDDETHRKHEKSVEEPPRPPVLTAKPAVYSGCCLGLSAPLITHFHTLLPPSPSLVLSVGSGFGLLEAHLNAGPSPLNIVGVEVEPSPNVYLPVSSHRIVHGSRFLEPLAGEATAWLFVYPRRVGLVQEYLAEYSEGSVEKIIWAGPKADWDDYVGCFSGWDVIIQSTDEVGGRPWELIAVASK
;
A
#
# COMPACT_ATOMS: atom_id res chain seq x y z
N MET A 1 -14.51 57.32 -21.01
CA MET A 1 -14.84 56.20 -21.90
C MET A 1 -13.87 55.08 -21.52
N ALA A 2 -14.13 54.38 -20.40
CA ALA A 2 -14.95 53.16 -20.28
C ALA A 2 -14.31 51.99 -21.05
N SER A 3 -13.98 50.84 -20.51
CA SER A 3 -13.92 50.30 -19.13
C SER A 3 -12.91 49.15 -19.18
N LEU A 4 -12.13 48.98 -18.12
CA LEU A 4 -11.36 47.76 -17.84
C LEU A 4 -12.32 46.66 -17.32
N ASP A 5 -11.85 45.43 -17.46
CA ASP A 5 -12.20 44.21 -16.72
C ASP A 5 -13.57 43.55 -17.01
N ASP A 6 -13.52 42.28 -17.43
CA ASP A 6 -14.01 41.12 -16.66
C ASP A 6 -14.38 39.97 -17.59
N GLU A 7 -13.43 39.10 -17.92
CA GLU A 7 -13.74 37.73 -18.33
C GLU A 7 -12.91 36.78 -17.46
N THR A 8 -13.27 36.81 -16.18
CA THR A 8 -12.77 35.95 -15.12
C THR A 8 -12.97 34.47 -15.48
N HIS A 9 -11.84 33.76 -15.55
CA HIS A 9 -11.62 32.45 -14.96
C HIS A 9 -12.87 31.56 -14.75
N ARG A 10 -13.33 30.87 -15.80
CA ARG A 10 -13.90 29.52 -15.61
C ARG A 10 -12.75 28.55 -15.32
N LYS A 11 -12.26 28.58 -14.07
CA LYS A 11 -11.48 27.46 -13.53
C LYS A 11 -12.36 26.21 -13.65
N HIS A 12 -11.88 25.24 -14.42
CA HIS A 12 -12.42 23.90 -14.41
C HIS A 12 -12.33 23.38 -12.98
N GLU A 13 -13.43 23.41 -12.24
CA GLU A 13 -13.65 22.45 -11.17
C GLU A 13 -13.62 21.08 -11.85
N LYS A 14 -12.46 20.42 -11.82
CA LYS A 14 -12.43 18.98 -12.06
C LYS A 14 -13.32 18.39 -10.99
N SER A 15 -14.51 17.96 -11.39
CA SER A 15 -15.33 17.05 -10.62
C SER A 15 -14.41 15.94 -10.13
N VAL A 16 -14.28 15.80 -8.81
CA VAL A 16 -13.55 14.68 -8.20
C VAL A 16 -14.33 13.44 -8.60
N GLU A 17 -13.87 12.78 -9.66
CA GLU A 17 -14.49 11.55 -10.14
C GLU A 17 -14.32 10.50 -9.04
N GLU A 18 -15.44 9.94 -8.60
CA GLU A 18 -15.43 8.90 -7.57
C GLU A 18 -14.63 7.70 -8.09
N PRO A 19 -13.74 7.10 -7.26
CA PRO A 19 -12.93 5.98 -7.70
C PRO A 19 -13.81 4.83 -8.24
N PRO A 20 -13.41 4.15 -9.33
CA PRO A 20 -14.09 2.95 -9.80
C PRO A 20 -14.17 1.90 -8.70
N ARG A 21 -15.28 1.17 -8.67
CA ARG A 21 -15.44 0.05 -7.74
C ARG A 21 -14.45 -1.07 -8.09
N PRO A 22 -13.76 -1.65 -7.09
CA PRO A 22 -12.86 -2.76 -7.34
C PRO A 22 -13.64 -4.02 -7.77
N PRO A 23 -13.03 -4.90 -8.59
CA PRO A 23 -13.65 -6.14 -9.07
C PRO A 23 -13.99 -7.08 -7.92
N VAL A 24 -15.07 -7.86 -8.03
CA VAL A 24 -15.42 -8.83 -7.00
C VAL A 24 -14.37 -9.95 -6.92
N LEU A 25 -13.80 -10.15 -5.74
CA LEU A 25 -12.82 -11.22 -5.50
C LEU A 25 -13.51 -12.57 -5.33
N THR A 26 -12.83 -13.63 -5.77
CA THR A 26 -13.27 -15.01 -5.57
C THR A 26 -12.46 -15.69 -4.47
N ALA A 27 -12.82 -16.93 -4.13
CA ALA A 27 -12.02 -17.75 -3.22
C ALA A 27 -10.66 -18.17 -3.80
N LYS A 28 -10.49 -18.15 -5.14
CA LYS A 28 -9.24 -18.53 -5.80
C LYS A 28 -8.40 -17.28 -6.10
N PRO A 29 -7.08 -17.33 -5.88
CA PRO A 29 -6.20 -16.22 -6.26
C PRO A 29 -6.24 -15.98 -7.76
N ALA A 30 -6.42 -14.73 -8.15
CA ALA A 30 -6.41 -14.27 -9.53
C ALA A 30 -5.47 -13.07 -9.70
N VAL A 31 -4.85 -12.95 -10.87
CA VAL A 31 -4.05 -11.78 -11.20
C VAL A 31 -4.99 -10.71 -11.74
N TYR A 32 -4.87 -9.49 -11.23
CA TYR A 32 -5.65 -8.34 -11.66
C TYR A 32 -4.71 -7.27 -12.22
N SER A 33 -5.13 -6.60 -13.28
CA SER A 33 -4.45 -5.38 -13.72
C SER A 33 -4.46 -4.37 -12.57
N GLY A 34 -3.28 -3.97 -12.11
CA GLY A 34 -3.13 -2.99 -11.02
C GLY A 34 -2.81 -3.57 -9.64
N CYS A 35 -2.58 -4.87 -9.50
CA CYS A 35 -1.99 -5.45 -8.30
C CYS A 35 -0.99 -6.56 -8.66
N CYS A 36 0.17 -6.56 -8.00
CA CYS A 36 1.20 -7.58 -8.21
C CYS A 36 0.87 -8.92 -7.53
N LEU A 37 0.14 -8.89 -6.41
CA LEU A 37 -0.32 -10.10 -5.72
C LEU A 37 -1.47 -10.76 -6.47
N GLY A 38 -1.50 -12.09 -6.43
CA GLY A 38 -2.71 -12.84 -6.76
C GLY A 38 -3.79 -12.62 -5.70
N LEU A 39 -4.77 -11.75 -5.98
CA LEU A 39 -5.82 -11.40 -5.01
C LEU A 39 -6.92 -12.47 -4.95
N SER A 40 -7.42 -12.68 -3.73
CA SER A 40 -8.59 -13.49 -3.41
C SER A 40 -9.27 -12.96 -2.15
N ALA A 41 -10.54 -13.29 -1.94
CA ALA A 41 -11.25 -12.88 -0.73
C ALA A 41 -10.61 -13.44 0.57
N PRO A 42 -10.14 -14.70 0.63
CA PRO A 42 -9.41 -15.20 1.79
C PRO A 42 -8.11 -14.43 2.06
N LEU A 43 -7.35 -14.07 1.02
CA LEU A 43 -6.10 -13.32 1.18
C LEU A 43 -6.35 -11.93 1.78
N ILE A 44 -7.38 -11.21 1.28
CA ILE A 44 -7.79 -9.92 1.85
C ILE A 44 -8.22 -10.07 3.31
N THR A 45 -9.00 -11.11 3.61
CA THR A 45 -9.40 -11.42 5.00
C THR A 45 -8.19 -11.66 5.89
N HIS A 46 -7.18 -12.36 5.39
CA HIS A 46 -5.94 -12.60 6.13
C HIS A 46 -5.18 -11.28 6.39
N PHE A 47 -5.02 -10.41 5.39
CA PHE A 47 -4.41 -9.09 5.60
C PHE A 47 -5.13 -8.27 6.68
N HIS A 48 -6.47 -8.34 6.77
CA HIS A 48 -7.21 -7.71 7.86
C HIS A 48 -6.85 -8.23 9.25
N THR A 49 -6.47 -9.52 9.38
CA THR A 49 -6.01 -10.07 10.66
C THR A 49 -4.62 -9.58 11.05
N LEU A 50 -3.81 -9.19 10.06
CA LEU A 50 -2.45 -8.70 10.28
C LEU A 50 -2.42 -7.20 10.56
N LEU A 51 -3.23 -6.42 9.85
CA LEU A 51 -3.23 -4.96 9.93
C LEU A 51 -3.92 -4.44 11.19
N PRO A 52 -3.39 -3.37 11.82
CA PRO A 52 -4.04 -2.74 12.96
C PRO A 52 -5.36 -2.09 12.52
N PRO A 53 -6.43 -2.16 13.33
CA PRO A 53 -7.70 -1.51 13.02
C PRO A 53 -7.59 0.02 13.11
N SER A 54 -8.49 0.74 12.43
CA SER A 54 -8.66 2.19 12.63
C SER A 54 -8.87 2.52 14.13
N PRO A 55 -8.26 3.59 14.68
CA PRO A 55 -7.67 4.75 13.99
C PRO A 55 -6.19 4.61 13.58
N SER A 56 -5.55 3.49 13.92
CA SER A 56 -4.12 3.28 13.66
C SER A 56 -3.79 3.41 12.17
N LEU A 57 -2.80 4.24 11.86
CA LEU A 57 -2.39 4.52 10.49
C LEU A 57 -1.57 3.37 9.92
N VAL A 58 -1.94 2.95 8.71
CA VAL A 58 -1.23 2.00 7.86
C VAL A 58 -0.72 2.72 6.62
N LEU A 59 0.58 2.59 6.34
CA LEU A 59 1.17 3.12 5.11
C LEU A 59 1.44 1.99 4.11
N SER A 60 0.80 2.01 2.94
CA SER A 60 1.08 1.07 1.86
C SER A 60 2.05 1.68 0.85
N VAL A 61 3.28 1.18 0.79
CA VAL A 61 4.35 1.74 -0.04
C VAL A 61 4.44 0.96 -1.36
N GLY A 62 4.29 1.67 -2.48
CA GLY A 62 4.18 1.06 -3.81
C GLY A 62 2.76 0.58 -4.12
N SER A 63 1.76 1.40 -3.78
CA SER A 63 0.33 1.08 -3.91
C SER A 63 -0.14 0.84 -5.36
N GLY A 64 0.66 1.21 -6.36
CA GLY A 64 0.36 1.02 -7.78
C GLY A 64 -0.96 1.67 -8.15
N PHE A 65 -1.92 0.86 -8.60
CA PHE A 65 -3.24 1.35 -8.99
C PHE A 65 -4.17 1.60 -7.79
N GLY A 66 -3.77 1.20 -6.58
CA GLY A 66 -4.56 1.30 -5.35
C GLY A 66 -5.53 0.14 -5.11
N LEU A 67 -5.44 -0.95 -5.90
CA LEU A 67 -6.45 -2.01 -5.92
C LEU A 67 -6.49 -2.82 -4.62
N LEU A 68 -5.33 -3.16 -4.06
CA LEU A 68 -5.26 -3.92 -2.82
C LEU A 68 -5.86 -3.11 -1.66
N GLU A 69 -5.48 -1.85 -1.57
CA GLU A 69 -5.92 -0.92 -0.53
C GLU A 69 -7.41 -0.65 -0.62
N ALA A 70 -7.97 -0.54 -1.83
CA ALA A 70 -9.40 -0.42 -2.02
C ALA A 70 -10.17 -1.65 -1.53
N HIS A 71 -9.62 -2.86 -1.74
CA HIS A 71 -10.20 -4.08 -1.19
C HIS A 71 -10.14 -4.13 0.34
N LEU A 72 -9.01 -3.71 0.91
CA LEU A 72 -8.83 -3.63 2.37
C LEU A 72 -9.77 -2.59 2.99
N ASN A 73 -9.97 -1.44 2.35
CA ASN A 73 -10.91 -0.42 2.85
C ASN A 73 -12.38 -0.82 2.70
N ALA A 74 -12.71 -1.68 1.73
CA ALA A 74 -14.05 -2.24 1.55
C ALA A 74 -14.37 -3.42 2.48
N GLY A 75 -13.40 -3.86 3.30
CA GLY A 75 -13.54 -4.98 4.20
C GLY A 75 -14.47 -4.73 5.39
N PRO A 76 -14.69 -5.77 6.23
CA PRO A 76 -15.66 -5.72 7.33
C PRO A 76 -15.22 -4.81 8.49
N SER A 77 -13.93 -4.47 8.55
CA SER A 77 -13.37 -3.61 9.60
C SER A 77 -12.64 -2.43 8.95
N PRO A 78 -12.97 -1.19 9.34
CA PRO A 78 -12.36 -0.02 8.73
C PRO A 78 -10.87 0.03 9.07
N LEU A 79 -10.06 0.27 8.05
CA LEU A 79 -8.64 0.55 8.18
C LEU A 79 -8.38 2.01 7.84
N ASN A 80 -7.33 2.58 8.43
CA ASN A 80 -6.82 3.89 8.04
C ASN A 80 -5.59 3.68 7.16
N ILE A 81 -5.81 3.31 5.89
CA ILE A 81 -4.73 3.05 4.92
C ILE A 81 -4.49 4.28 4.04
N VAL A 82 -3.22 4.67 3.93
CA VAL A 82 -2.74 5.63 2.93
C VAL A 82 -1.79 4.91 1.97
N GLY A 83 -2.12 4.93 0.68
CA GLY A 83 -1.26 4.39 -0.37
C GLY A 83 -0.26 5.43 -0.89
N VAL A 84 1.00 5.04 -1.02
CA VAL A 84 2.09 5.86 -1.58
C VAL A 84 2.51 5.28 -2.93
N GLU A 85 2.67 6.13 -3.94
CA GLU A 85 3.19 5.72 -5.25
C GLU A 85 4.09 6.80 -5.86
N VAL A 86 4.96 6.40 -6.79
CA VAL A 86 5.84 7.33 -7.51
C VAL A 86 5.05 8.12 -8.55
N GLU A 87 5.36 9.41 -8.71
CA GLU A 87 4.80 10.24 -9.78
C GLU A 87 5.44 9.93 -11.15
N PRO A 88 4.67 9.82 -12.24
CA PRO A 88 3.20 9.88 -12.31
C PRO A 88 2.54 8.61 -11.76
N SER A 89 1.59 8.79 -10.85
CA SER A 89 0.90 7.67 -10.21
C SER A 89 -0.15 7.06 -11.14
N PRO A 90 -0.19 5.72 -11.31
CA PRO A 90 -1.25 5.02 -12.02
C PRO A 90 -2.48 4.76 -11.13
N ASN A 91 -2.54 5.31 -9.90
CA ASN A 91 -3.66 5.11 -9.00
C ASN A 91 -4.99 5.50 -9.63
N VAL A 92 -5.93 4.57 -9.57
CA VAL A 92 -7.33 4.80 -9.96
C VAL A 92 -8.28 4.46 -8.82
N TYR A 93 -7.91 3.55 -7.91
CA TYR A 93 -8.84 3.01 -6.92
C TYR A 93 -8.85 3.78 -5.60
N LEU A 94 -7.77 4.49 -5.23
CA LEU A 94 -7.73 5.26 -3.99
C LEU A 94 -8.20 6.70 -4.22
N PRO A 95 -9.03 7.26 -3.31
CA PRO A 95 -9.34 8.68 -3.31
C PRO A 95 -8.09 9.50 -2.96
N VAL A 96 -8.06 10.76 -3.39
CA VAL A 96 -6.95 11.70 -3.12
C VAL A 96 -6.65 11.83 -1.62
N SER A 97 -7.65 11.72 -0.74
CA SER A 97 -7.46 11.76 0.71
C SER A 97 -6.69 10.58 1.28
N SER A 98 -6.63 9.46 0.57
CA SER A 98 -5.97 8.22 0.98
C SER A 98 -4.83 7.83 0.03
N HIS A 99 -4.34 8.77 -0.76
CA HIS A 99 -3.26 8.55 -1.73
C HIS A 99 -2.22 9.68 -1.67
N ARG A 100 -0.96 9.31 -1.65
CA ARG A 100 0.20 10.21 -1.67
C ARG A 100 1.15 9.85 -2.79
N ILE A 101 1.86 10.86 -3.27
CA ILE A 101 2.84 10.70 -4.34
C ILE A 101 4.23 11.11 -3.88
N VAL A 102 5.25 10.43 -4.40
CA VAL A 102 6.66 10.80 -4.23
C VAL A 102 7.32 11.01 -5.60
N HIS A 103 8.28 11.93 -5.69
CA HIS A 103 8.87 12.34 -6.98
C HIS A 103 10.04 11.45 -7.45
N GLY A 104 9.97 10.15 -7.18
CA GLY A 104 10.94 9.15 -7.65
C GLY A 104 11.05 7.94 -6.73
N SER A 105 11.62 6.85 -7.25
CA SER A 105 11.74 5.56 -6.54
C SER A 105 12.73 5.52 -5.37
N ARG A 106 13.42 6.64 -5.12
CA ARG A 106 14.36 6.83 -4.00
C ARG A 106 13.82 7.77 -2.92
N PHE A 107 12.66 8.39 -3.13
CA PHE A 107 12.05 9.27 -2.15
C PHE A 107 11.22 8.44 -1.16
N LEU A 108 11.25 8.86 0.10
CA LEU A 108 10.47 8.25 1.17
C LEU A 108 9.31 9.18 1.55
N GLU A 109 8.19 8.61 1.98
CA GLU A 109 7.05 9.36 2.48
C GLU A 109 7.20 9.60 4.00
N PRO A 110 7.29 10.87 4.47
CA PRO A 110 7.47 11.19 5.89
C PRO A 110 6.38 10.64 6.82
N LEU A 111 5.17 10.44 6.31
CA LEU A 111 4.07 9.85 7.07
C LEU A 111 4.40 8.44 7.62
N ALA A 112 5.45 7.78 7.10
CA ALA A 112 5.97 6.54 7.66
C ALA A 112 6.37 6.64 9.14
N GLY A 113 6.88 7.79 9.60
CA GLY A 113 7.22 8.00 11.01
C GLY A 113 6.01 8.00 11.96
N GLU A 114 4.82 8.31 11.43
CA GLU A 114 3.55 8.33 12.16
C GLU A 114 2.75 7.03 12.00
N ALA A 115 3.05 6.23 10.96
CA ALA A 115 2.34 5.00 10.69
C ALA A 115 2.75 3.89 11.67
N THR A 116 1.75 3.24 12.25
CA THR A 116 1.94 2.10 13.17
C THR A 116 2.21 0.79 12.45
N ALA A 117 1.79 0.70 11.17
CA ALA A 117 2.13 -0.42 10.32
C ALA A 117 2.50 0.02 8.91
N TRP A 118 3.47 -0.68 8.32
CA TRP A 118 3.85 -0.51 6.92
C TRP A 118 3.53 -1.77 6.13
N LEU A 119 3.08 -1.58 4.90
CA LEU A 119 2.81 -2.63 3.94
C LEU A 119 3.68 -2.41 2.69
N PHE A 120 4.60 -3.34 2.43
CA PHE A 120 5.40 -3.41 1.22
C PHE A 120 4.92 -4.58 0.38
N VAL A 121 4.33 -4.29 -0.78
CA VAL A 121 3.90 -5.33 -1.72
C VAL A 121 4.77 -5.26 -2.96
N TYR A 122 5.49 -6.34 -3.26
CA TYR A 122 6.42 -6.42 -4.38
C TYR A 122 7.36 -5.19 -4.46
N PRO A 123 8.05 -4.82 -3.35
CA PRO A 123 8.97 -3.70 -3.41
C PRO A 123 10.01 -3.94 -4.51
N ARG A 124 10.32 -2.90 -5.29
CA ARG A 124 11.19 -3.04 -6.48
C ARG A 124 12.67 -3.21 -6.17
N ARG A 125 13.08 -2.91 -4.93
CA ARG A 125 14.49 -2.97 -4.50
C ARG A 125 14.57 -3.11 -2.98
N VAL A 126 15.54 -3.91 -2.54
CA VAL A 126 15.93 -4.08 -1.13
C VAL A 126 16.20 -2.73 -0.47
N GLY A 127 16.95 -1.86 -1.17
CA GLY A 127 17.32 -0.54 -0.64
C GLY A 127 16.13 0.35 -0.27
N LEU A 128 14.94 0.16 -0.85
CA LEU A 128 13.75 0.94 -0.48
C LEU A 128 13.33 0.60 0.94
N VAL A 129 13.23 -0.70 1.24
CA VAL A 129 12.86 -1.19 2.57
C VAL A 129 13.92 -0.80 3.59
N GLN A 130 15.20 -0.92 3.25
CA GLN A 130 16.31 -0.48 4.11
C GLN A 130 16.26 1.02 4.42
N GLU A 131 15.98 1.86 3.42
CA GLU A 131 15.89 3.31 3.60
C GLU A 131 14.69 3.70 4.49
N TYR A 132 13.52 3.09 4.31
CA TYR A 132 12.36 3.31 5.21
C TYR A 132 12.67 2.89 6.66
N LEU A 133 13.28 1.72 6.84
CA LEU A 133 13.67 1.24 8.16
C LEU A 133 14.71 2.14 8.80
N ALA A 134 15.77 2.52 8.08
CA ALA A 134 16.82 3.38 8.60
C ALA A 134 16.31 4.75 9.03
N GLU A 135 15.37 5.33 8.27
CA GLU A 135 14.85 6.67 8.52
C GLU A 135 13.74 6.70 9.57
N TYR A 136 12.80 5.73 9.54
CA TYR A 136 11.55 5.84 10.28
C TYR A 136 11.27 4.70 11.27
N SER A 137 12.13 3.68 11.38
CA SER A 137 11.84 2.53 12.25
C SER A 137 11.78 2.87 13.74
N GLU A 138 12.46 3.93 14.18
CA GLU A 138 12.40 4.44 15.56
C GLU A 138 11.14 5.29 15.83
N GLY A 139 10.28 5.47 14.83
CA GLY A 139 9.00 6.14 14.96
C GLY A 139 7.90 5.24 15.52
N SER A 140 6.68 5.44 15.04
CA SER A 140 5.48 4.77 15.58
C SER A 140 5.29 3.32 15.11
N VAL A 141 6.13 2.84 14.19
CA VAL A 141 5.94 1.54 13.56
C VAL A 141 6.18 0.39 14.53
N GLU A 142 5.17 -0.47 14.65
CA GLU A 142 5.17 -1.70 15.47
C GLU A 142 5.12 -2.96 14.60
N LYS A 143 4.64 -2.83 13.35
CA LYS A 143 4.45 -3.96 12.44
C LYS A 143 4.81 -3.61 11.01
N ILE A 144 5.61 -4.45 10.36
CA ILE A 144 5.94 -4.31 8.95
C ILE A 144 5.54 -5.60 8.24
N ILE A 145 4.76 -5.45 7.18
CA ILE A 145 4.31 -6.55 6.34
C ILE A 145 5.01 -6.42 5.00
N TRP A 146 5.78 -7.43 4.65
CA TRP A 146 6.36 -7.60 3.31
C TRP A 146 5.62 -8.73 2.61
N ALA A 147 5.14 -8.50 1.39
CA ALA A 147 4.50 -9.52 0.59
C ALA A 147 5.08 -9.51 -0.83
N GLY A 148 5.59 -10.66 -1.29
CA GLY A 148 6.32 -10.74 -2.55
C GLY A 148 6.68 -12.18 -2.94
N PRO A 149 7.43 -12.36 -4.04
CA PRO A 149 7.87 -13.67 -4.47
C PRO A 149 8.77 -14.34 -3.42
N LYS A 150 8.57 -15.64 -3.20
CA LYS A 150 9.43 -16.45 -2.31
C LYS A 150 10.90 -16.37 -2.72
N ALA A 151 11.18 -16.30 -4.02
CA ALA A 151 12.52 -16.25 -4.57
C ALA A 151 13.27 -14.95 -4.22
N ASP A 152 12.54 -13.86 -3.92
CA ASP A 152 13.15 -12.57 -3.63
C ASP A 152 13.44 -12.42 -2.13
N TRP A 153 12.80 -13.21 -1.28
CA TRP A 153 12.81 -13.01 0.18
C TRP A 153 14.21 -13.04 0.81
N ASP A 154 15.09 -13.91 0.32
CA ASP A 154 16.46 -14.03 0.84
C ASP A 154 17.26 -12.71 0.67
N ASP A 155 16.90 -11.88 -0.31
CA ASP A 155 17.51 -10.56 -0.50
C ASP A 155 16.95 -9.52 0.50
N TYR A 156 15.73 -9.72 1.01
CA TYR A 156 15.04 -8.77 1.92
C TYR A 156 15.16 -9.13 3.40
N VAL A 157 15.40 -10.38 3.76
CA VAL A 157 15.41 -10.82 5.17
C VAL A 157 16.37 -10.00 6.04
N GLY A 158 17.52 -9.60 5.48
CA GLY A 158 18.52 -8.78 6.17
C GLY A 158 18.05 -7.37 6.52
N CYS A 159 17.02 -6.84 5.85
CA CYS A 159 16.43 -5.55 6.19
C CYS A 159 15.85 -5.56 7.61
N PHE A 160 15.26 -6.67 8.02
CA PHE A 160 14.50 -6.79 9.26
C PHE A 160 15.36 -7.24 10.44
N SER A 161 16.67 -7.00 10.40
CA SER A 161 17.56 -7.28 11.53
C SER A 161 17.09 -6.54 12.78
N GLY A 162 16.94 -7.27 13.89
CA GLY A 162 16.42 -6.72 15.15
C GLY A 162 14.89 -6.75 15.29
N TRP A 163 14.17 -7.29 14.31
CA TRP A 163 12.73 -7.54 14.37
C TRP A 163 12.44 -9.03 14.52
N ASP A 164 11.33 -9.37 15.19
CA ASP A 164 10.82 -10.73 15.21
C ASP A 164 10.03 -10.98 13.92
N VAL A 165 10.55 -11.87 13.06
CA VAL A 165 9.99 -12.11 11.73
C VAL A 165 9.32 -13.49 11.65
N ILE A 166 8.04 -13.49 11.27
CA ILE A 166 7.27 -14.69 10.97
C ILE A 166 6.97 -14.72 9.47
N ILE A 167 7.22 -15.85 8.83
CA ILE A 167 6.99 -16.06 7.40
C ILE A 167 5.84 -17.03 7.20
N GLN A 168 4.94 -16.70 6.28
CA GLN A 168 3.84 -17.56 5.86
C GLN A 168 3.74 -17.61 4.34
N SER A 169 3.53 -18.80 3.79
CA SER A 169 3.24 -18.98 2.37
C SER A 169 1.83 -18.46 2.05
N THR A 170 1.66 -17.68 0.98
CA THR A 170 0.33 -17.09 0.75
C THR A 170 -0.72 -18.11 0.29
N ASP A 171 -0.35 -19.23 -0.30
CA ASP A 171 -1.30 -20.29 -0.70
C ASP A 171 -2.03 -20.94 0.49
N GLU A 172 -1.45 -20.89 1.69
CA GLU A 172 -2.11 -21.31 2.93
C GLU A 172 -3.25 -20.36 3.35
N VAL A 173 -3.21 -19.12 2.85
CA VAL A 173 -4.14 -18.04 3.19
C VAL A 173 -4.86 -17.47 1.96
N GLY A 174 -4.83 -18.20 0.84
CA GLY A 174 -5.59 -17.90 -0.38
C GLY A 174 -4.88 -17.08 -1.45
N GLY A 175 -3.58 -16.81 -1.31
CA GLY A 175 -2.71 -16.25 -2.34
C GLY A 175 -2.04 -17.31 -3.23
N ARG A 176 -0.97 -16.94 -3.94
CA ARG A 176 -0.27 -17.84 -4.88
C ARG A 176 0.86 -18.64 -4.20
N PRO A 177 1.13 -19.87 -4.66
CA PRO A 177 2.14 -20.73 -4.03
C PRO A 177 3.59 -20.26 -4.21
N TRP A 178 3.85 -19.26 -5.07
CA TRP A 178 5.18 -18.66 -5.24
C TRP A 178 5.33 -17.32 -4.51
N GLU A 179 4.31 -16.89 -3.77
CA GLU A 179 4.33 -15.68 -2.94
C GLU A 179 4.44 -16.08 -1.46
N LEU A 180 5.02 -15.20 -0.64
CA LEU A 180 4.98 -15.28 0.82
C LEU A 180 4.63 -13.92 1.43
N ILE A 181 4.17 -13.96 2.68
CA ILE A 181 4.05 -12.81 3.56
C ILE A 181 5.06 -12.99 4.69
N ALA A 182 5.89 -11.98 4.92
CA ALA A 182 6.71 -11.85 6.10
C ALA A 182 6.13 -10.73 6.97
N VAL A 183 5.88 -11.04 8.25
CA VAL A 183 5.43 -10.10 9.26
C VAL A 183 6.57 -9.90 10.25
N ALA A 184 7.10 -8.69 10.27
CA ALA A 184 8.09 -8.25 11.24
C ALA A 184 7.40 -7.44 12.34
N SER A 185 7.63 -7.78 13.61
CA SER A 185 7.09 -7.06 14.77
C SER A 185 8.17 -6.75 15.81
N LYS A 186 7.92 -5.70 16.61
CA LYS A 186 8.66 -5.39 17.84
C LYS A 186 7.99 -6.02 19.06
#